data_AF-A0A3B9WLJ2-F1
#
_entry.id   AF-A0A3B9WLJ2-F1
#
_cell.length_a   1.000
_cell.length_b   1.000
_cell.length_c   1.000
_cell.angle_alpha   90.00
_cell.angle_beta   90.00
_cell.angle_gamma   90.00
#
_symmetry.space_group_name_H-M   'P 1'
#
loop_
_entity.id
_entity.type
_entity.pdbx_description
1 polymer ?
#
loop_
_entity_poly.entity_id
_entity_poly.type
_entity_poly.pdbx_seq_one_letter_code
_entity_poly.pdbx_strand_id
1 'polypeptide(L)'
;IASDALSLVAQHTDQHDLIYGDSAHGRARKFEEPSKARRPQWSPERLRSHNYVGDLLAASQSVITTTTRDLDGGLAALATLHEHDRSLRLFDASESPHRIAHVLYHSSQERMVPTASLDAVQQHCTRTGIDAVCTIDEKMRTVRVKRRLRSQPKISVIVPTRGTTENLKGNQVVLAAHAIKTLIDNSTYQNF
;
A
#
# COMPACT_ATOMS: atom_id res chain seq x y z
N ILE A 1 15.67 13.53 -9.21
CA ILE A 1 15.97 12.10 -9.53
C ILE A 1 17.39 11.80 -9.02
N ALA A 2 17.65 10.63 -8.43
CA ALA A 2 19.00 10.25 -8.01
C ALA A 2 19.90 9.94 -9.23
N SER A 3 21.22 10.13 -9.12
CA SER A 3 22.15 10.06 -10.27
C SER A 3 22.02 8.75 -11.06
N ASP A 4 21.91 7.63 -10.36
CA ASP A 4 21.96 6.29 -10.97
C ASP A 4 20.55 5.70 -11.18
N ALA A 5 19.50 6.47 -10.87
CA ALA A 5 18.13 5.97 -10.82
C ALA A 5 17.65 5.46 -12.19
N LEU A 6 17.92 6.18 -13.27
CA LEU A 6 17.52 5.77 -14.62
C LEU A 6 18.25 4.51 -15.07
N SER A 7 19.54 4.39 -14.76
CA SER A 7 20.33 3.19 -15.05
C SER A 7 19.79 1.97 -14.29
N LEU A 8 19.45 2.14 -13.01
CA LEU A 8 18.84 1.07 -12.21
C LEU A 8 17.47 0.67 -12.73
N VAL A 9 16.64 1.63 -13.12
CA VAL A 9 15.32 1.36 -13.73
C VAL A 9 15.49 0.60 -15.04
N ALA A 10 16.38 1.05 -15.93
CA ALA A 10 16.62 0.42 -17.22
C ALA A 10 17.07 -1.05 -17.13
N GLN A 11 17.77 -1.45 -16.07
CA GLN A 11 18.14 -2.86 -15.84
C GLN A 11 16.94 -3.79 -15.62
N HIS A 12 15.76 -3.25 -15.33
CA HIS A 12 14.57 -4.01 -14.94
C HIS A 12 13.41 -3.86 -15.94
N THR A 13 13.49 -2.94 -16.91
CA THR A 13 12.38 -2.63 -17.83
C THR A 13 12.04 -3.76 -18.80
N ASP A 14 12.98 -4.67 -19.07
CA ASP A 14 12.74 -5.83 -19.95
C ASP A 14 11.90 -6.93 -19.26
N GLN A 15 11.82 -6.90 -17.92
CA GLN A 15 11.15 -7.92 -17.12
C GLN A 15 9.89 -7.41 -16.40
N HIS A 16 9.81 -6.09 -16.20
CA HIS A 16 8.81 -5.46 -15.36
C HIS A 16 8.19 -4.26 -16.08
N ASP A 17 6.87 -4.21 -16.05
CA ASP A 17 6.08 -3.19 -16.77
C ASP A 17 5.79 -1.96 -15.91
N LEU A 18 6.07 -2.03 -14.61
CA LEU A 18 5.99 -0.93 -13.67
C LEU A 18 7.08 -1.08 -12.60
N ILE A 19 7.87 -0.04 -12.40
CA ILE A 19 8.99 -0.01 -11.46
C ILE A 19 8.86 1.18 -10.51
N TYR A 20 9.13 0.96 -9.23
CA TYR A 20 9.23 2.01 -8.22
C TYR A 20 10.34 1.69 -7.21
N GLY A 21 10.69 2.64 -6.35
CA GLY A 21 11.78 2.46 -5.40
C GLY A 21 11.75 3.38 -4.19
N ASP A 22 12.85 3.38 -3.44
CA ASP A 22 12.99 4.19 -2.23
C ASP A 22 13.17 5.68 -2.56
N SER A 23 12.86 6.52 -1.59
CA SER A 23 13.16 7.93 -1.67
C SER A 23 13.90 8.42 -0.43
N ALA A 24 14.82 9.36 -0.65
CA ALA A 24 15.42 10.16 0.39
C ALA A 24 14.70 11.50 0.45
N HIS A 25 14.52 12.04 1.64
CA HIS A 25 13.86 13.31 1.90
C HIS A 25 14.87 14.26 2.54
N GLY A 26 14.55 15.55 2.52
CA GLY A 26 15.36 16.58 3.17
C GLY A 26 15.53 16.35 4.68
N ARG A 27 16.04 17.37 5.36
CA ARG A 27 16.21 17.36 6.81
C ARG A 27 15.05 18.11 7.44
N ALA A 28 14.51 17.62 8.55
CA ALA A 28 13.52 18.42 9.30
C ALA A 28 14.19 19.59 10.03
N ARG A 29 15.48 19.45 10.39
CA ARG A 29 16.32 20.51 10.97
C ARG A 29 17.73 20.49 10.39
N LYS A 30 18.44 21.61 10.46
CA LYS A 30 19.79 21.80 9.86
C LYS A 30 20.80 20.69 10.20
N PHE A 31 20.74 20.16 11.41
CA PHE A 31 21.69 19.17 11.96
C PHE A 31 21.17 17.73 11.96
N GLU A 32 19.99 17.47 11.39
CA GLU A 32 19.45 16.11 11.30
C GLU A 32 19.89 15.43 10.01
N GLU A 33 19.93 14.09 10.05
CA GLU A 33 20.19 13.30 8.86
C GLU A 33 18.97 13.28 7.91
N PRO A 34 19.20 13.26 6.58
CA PRO A 34 18.14 13.04 5.60
C PRO A 34 17.36 11.75 5.88
N SER A 35 16.03 11.85 5.87
CA SER A 35 15.16 10.69 6.13
C SER A 35 15.01 9.82 4.88
N LYS A 36 15.12 8.49 5.03
CA LYS A 36 14.90 7.53 3.93
C LYS A 36 13.57 6.82 4.11
N ALA A 37 12.67 6.94 3.13
CA ALA A 37 11.45 6.12 3.08
C ALA A 37 11.76 4.83 2.31
N ARG A 38 11.88 3.73 3.06
CA ARG A 38 11.96 2.39 2.49
C ARG A 38 10.56 1.90 2.14
N ARG A 39 10.30 1.70 0.85
CA ARG A 39 8.98 1.23 0.39
C ARG A 39 8.84 -0.28 0.62
N PRO A 40 7.64 -0.78 0.87
CA PRO A 40 7.39 -2.22 0.92
C PRO A 40 7.41 -2.82 -0.49
N GLN A 41 7.50 -4.16 -0.56
CA GLN A 41 7.15 -4.92 -1.78
C GLN A 41 5.70 -4.61 -2.18
N TRP A 42 5.37 -4.80 -3.46
CA TRP A 42 4.04 -4.53 -3.98
C TRP A 42 2.97 -5.27 -3.18
N SER A 43 1.98 -4.50 -2.74
CA SER A 43 0.78 -4.96 -2.05
C SER A 43 -0.39 -4.09 -2.48
N PRO A 44 -1.40 -4.66 -3.16
CA PRO A 44 -2.58 -3.89 -3.56
C PRO A 44 -3.42 -3.48 -2.34
N GLU A 45 -3.48 -4.30 -1.29
CA GLU A 45 -4.15 -3.97 -0.03
C GLU A 45 -3.55 -2.75 0.64
N ARG A 46 -2.21 -2.70 0.72
CA ARG A 46 -1.53 -1.54 1.32
C ARG A 46 -1.71 -0.29 0.46
N LEU A 47 -1.72 -0.44 -0.87
CA LEU A 47 -1.86 0.70 -1.77
C LEU A 47 -3.26 1.29 -1.66
N ARG A 48 -4.28 0.46 -1.40
CA ARG A 48 -5.64 0.91 -1.06
C ARG A 48 -5.76 1.66 0.27
N SER A 49 -4.72 1.67 1.11
CA SER A 49 -4.71 2.46 2.34
C SER A 49 -3.97 3.78 2.20
N HIS A 50 -2.83 3.82 1.51
CA HIS A 50 -2.10 5.06 1.27
C HIS A 50 -1.12 4.89 0.09
N ASN A 51 -0.78 5.99 -0.57
CA ASN A 51 0.17 6.03 -1.68
C ASN A 51 1.61 5.84 -1.19
N TYR A 52 2.02 4.59 -0.94
CA TYR A 52 3.39 4.29 -0.52
C TYR A 52 4.41 4.31 -1.66
N VAL A 53 4.00 4.45 -2.92
CA VAL A 53 4.89 4.38 -4.09
C VAL A 53 5.85 5.58 -4.12
N GLY A 54 5.35 6.76 -3.74
CA GLY A 54 6.12 8.00 -3.70
C GLY A 54 6.10 8.76 -5.02
N ASP A 55 7.10 9.62 -5.20
CA ASP A 55 7.16 10.62 -6.29
C ASP A 55 7.67 10.07 -7.63
N LEU A 56 8.38 8.95 -7.61
CA LEU A 56 8.99 8.37 -8.80
C LEU A 56 8.47 6.95 -9.01
N LEU A 57 7.91 6.75 -10.19
CA LEU A 57 7.64 5.44 -10.77
C LEU A 57 7.99 5.50 -12.26
N ALA A 58 8.33 4.37 -12.84
CA ALA A 58 8.45 4.18 -14.27
C ALA A 58 7.42 3.14 -14.70
N ALA A 59 6.72 3.36 -15.80
CA ALA A 59 5.74 2.43 -16.34
C ALA A 59 5.97 2.27 -17.85
N SER A 60 5.74 1.06 -18.35
CA SER A 60 5.81 0.77 -19.76
C SER A 60 4.72 1.52 -20.53
N GLN A 61 4.92 1.70 -21.83
CA GLN A 61 3.92 2.33 -22.69
C GLN A 61 2.59 1.55 -22.68
N SER A 62 2.63 0.23 -22.54
CA SER A 62 1.43 -0.62 -22.48
C SER A 62 0.57 -0.33 -21.24
N VAL A 63 1.21 -0.16 -20.08
CA VAL A 63 0.54 0.23 -18.82
C VAL A 63 -0.07 1.62 -18.97
N ILE A 64 0.69 2.60 -19.46
CA ILE A 64 0.18 3.96 -19.69
C ILE A 64 -1.03 3.95 -20.64
N THR A 65 -0.93 3.24 -21.76
CA THR A 65 -2.02 3.13 -22.76
C THR A 65 -3.27 2.50 -22.15
N THR A 66 -3.11 1.44 -21.36
CA THR A 66 -4.23 0.76 -20.69
C THR A 66 -4.86 1.65 -19.63
N THR A 67 -4.06 2.28 -18.78
CA THR A 67 -4.54 3.20 -17.73
C THR A 67 -5.31 4.41 -18.30
N THR A 68 -4.88 4.92 -19.44
CA THR A 68 -5.43 6.15 -20.04
C THR A 68 -6.58 5.93 -21.01
N ARG A 69 -6.89 4.67 -21.37
CA ARG A 69 -7.94 4.32 -22.34
C ARG A 69 -9.30 4.95 -22.02
N ASP A 70 -9.66 4.95 -20.74
CA ASP A 70 -10.97 5.42 -20.26
C ASP A 70 -10.90 6.83 -19.63
N LEU A 71 -9.76 7.53 -19.78
CA LEU A 71 -9.57 8.89 -19.29
C LEU A 71 -9.71 9.87 -20.45
N ASP A 72 -10.76 10.70 -20.42
CA ASP A 72 -10.86 11.84 -21.33
C ASP A 72 -9.68 12.79 -21.09
N GLY A 73 -8.91 13.08 -22.15
CA GLY A 73 -7.62 13.81 -22.05
C GLY A 73 -6.37 12.94 -21.82
N GLY A 74 -6.50 11.61 -21.77
CA GLY A 74 -5.38 10.65 -21.84
C GLY A 74 -4.30 10.86 -20.76
N LEU A 75 -3.03 10.92 -21.19
CA LEU A 75 -1.88 11.09 -20.28
C LEU A 75 -1.92 12.43 -19.50
N ALA A 76 -2.42 13.50 -20.12
CA ALA A 76 -2.55 14.79 -19.45
C ALA A 76 -3.56 14.70 -18.29
N ALA A 77 -4.70 14.04 -18.50
CA ALA A 77 -5.67 13.80 -17.44
C ALA A 77 -5.05 12.96 -16.30
N LEU A 78 -4.35 11.87 -16.62
CA LEU A 78 -3.65 11.04 -15.62
C LEU A 78 -2.65 11.86 -14.77
N ALA A 79 -1.93 12.80 -15.38
CA ALA A 79 -0.98 13.66 -14.68
C ALA A 79 -1.66 14.62 -13.69
N THR A 80 -2.89 15.06 -13.97
CA THR A 80 -3.67 15.95 -13.10
C THR A 80 -4.36 15.25 -11.93
N LEU A 81 -4.49 13.92 -11.96
CA LEU A 81 -5.10 13.17 -10.88
C LEU A 81 -4.30 13.28 -9.59
N HIS A 82 -5.00 13.13 -8.46
CA HIS A 82 -4.36 12.93 -7.16
C HIS A 82 -3.40 11.74 -7.26
N GLU A 83 -2.20 11.87 -6.70
CA GLU A 83 -1.14 10.87 -6.83
C GLU A 83 -1.54 9.46 -6.36
N HIS A 84 -2.42 9.38 -5.35
CA HIS A 84 -2.99 8.13 -4.89
C HIS A 84 -3.85 7.44 -5.97
N ASP A 85 -4.71 8.20 -6.66
CA ASP A 85 -5.53 7.66 -7.75
C ASP A 85 -4.66 7.26 -8.94
N ARG A 86 -3.68 8.11 -9.30
CA ARG A 86 -2.70 7.79 -10.36
C ARG A 86 -1.98 6.48 -10.06
N SER A 87 -1.46 6.29 -8.85
CA SER A 87 -0.83 5.03 -8.44
C SER A 87 -1.82 3.85 -8.53
N LEU A 88 -3.03 3.98 -7.98
CA LEU A 88 -4.02 2.90 -8.04
C LEU A 88 -4.33 2.47 -9.48
N ARG A 89 -4.50 3.42 -10.40
CA ARG A 89 -4.79 3.14 -11.82
C ARG A 89 -3.61 2.51 -12.56
N LEU A 90 -2.39 2.97 -12.29
CA LEU A 90 -1.18 2.41 -12.90
C LEU A 90 -0.91 0.98 -12.43
N PHE A 91 -1.04 0.72 -11.13
CA PHE A 91 -0.84 -0.61 -10.57
C PHE A 91 -1.96 -1.58 -10.91
N ASP A 92 -3.19 -1.12 -11.18
CA ASP A 92 -4.26 -1.99 -11.71
C ASP A 92 -4.04 -2.42 -13.16
N ALA A 93 -3.30 -1.62 -13.93
CA ALA A 93 -2.96 -1.90 -15.32
C ALA A 93 -1.62 -2.64 -15.48
N SER A 94 -0.88 -2.84 -14.39
CA SER A 94 0.42 -3.51 -14.37
C SER A 94 0.27 -4.98 -14.04
N GLU A 95 0.96 -5.83 -14.79
CA GLU A 95 1.02 -7.27 -14.60
C GLU A 95 2.27 -7.68 -13.80
N SER A 96 3.34 -6.90 -13.85
CA SER A 96 4.64 -7.22 -13.26
C SER A 96 5.25 -6.03 -12.49
N PRO A 97 4.58 -5.54 -11.42
CA PRO A 97 5.08 -4.44 -10.63
C PRO A 97 6.32 -4.85 -9.81
N HIS A 98 7.39 -4.05 -9.91
CA HIS A 98 8.68 -4.33 -9.29
C HIS A 98 9.18 -3.19 -8.42
N ARG A 99 9.70 -3.55 -7.25
CA ARG A 99 10.35 -2.64 -6.31
C ARG A 99 11.86 -2.79 -6.40
N ILE A 100 12.56 -1.72 -6.76
CA ILE A 100 14.00 -1.63 -6.58
C ILE A 100 14.28 -1.12 -5.15
N ALA A 101 15.02 -1.90 -4.36
CA ALA A 101 15.42 -1.53 -2.99
C ALA A 101 16.58 -0.51 -2.95
N HIS A 102 16.49 0.54 -3.77
CA HIS A 102 17.45 1.64 -3.86
C HIS A 102 16.73 2.99 -3.88
N VAL A 103 17.44 4.04 -3.44
CA VAL A 103 16.93 5.42 -3.52
C VAL A 103 16.94 5.87 -4.98
N LEU A 104 15.76 5.97 -5.57
CA LEU A 104 15.59 6.45 -6.96
C LEU A 104 15.30 7.95 -7.01
N TYR A 105 14.80 8.52 -5.92
CA TYR A 105 14.34 9.91 -5.88
C TYR A 105 14.73 10.63 -4.59
N HIS A 106 15.05 11.92 -4.74
CA HIS A 106 15.27 12.85 -3.63
C HIS A 106 14.12 13.85 -3.63
N SER A 107 13.39 13.92 -2.52
CA SER A 107 12.20 14.76 -2.36
C SER A 107 12.33 15.73 -1.19
N SER A 108 11.37 16.65 -1.06
CA SER A 108 11.30 17.55 0.10
C SER A 108 10.89 16.78 1.37
N GLN A 109 11.18 17.34 2.54
CA GLN A 109 10.81 16.72 3.83
C GLN A 109 9.30 16.52 3.97
N GLU A 110 8.49 17.40 3.38
CA GLU A 110 7.03 17.36 3.42
C GLU A 110 6.44 16.12 2.72
N ARG A 111 7.17 15.56 1.75
CA ARG A 111 6.78 14.37 0.97
C ARG A 111 7.17 13.05 1.64
N MET A 112 7.77 13.11 2.84
CA MET A 112 8.18 11.91 3.58
C MET A 112 6.98 11.03 3.98
N VAL A 113 5.85 11.66 4.34
CA VAL A 113 4.64 10.95 4.74
C VAL A 113 3.81 10.61 3.49
N PRO A 114 3.44 9.33 3.28
CA PRO A 114 2.53 8.95 2.20
C PRO A 114 1.23 9.76 2.22
N THR A 115 0.72 10.09 1.05
CA THR A 115 -0.60 10.69 0.93
C THR A 115 -1.68 9.63 0.87
N ALA A 116 -2.89 10.01 1.27
CA ALA A 116 -4.07 9.19 1.15
C ALA A 116 -5.22 10.07 0.69
N SER A 117 -6.05 9.53 -0.20
CA SER A 117 -7.25 10.18 -0.70
C SER A 117 -8.39 9.19 -0.60
N LEU A 118 -9.44 9.58 0.14
CA LEU A 118 -10.65 8.78 0.30
C LEU A 118 -11.36 8.59 -1.04
N ASP A 119 -11.52 9.67 -1.79
CA ASP A 119 -12.18 9.71 -3.10
C ASP A 119 -11.47 8.78 -4.10
N ALA A 120 -10.13 8.86 -4.19
CA ALA A 120 -9.33 7.98 -5.03
C ALA A 120 -9.59 6.49 -4.73
N VAL A 121 -9.65 6.12 -3.45
CA VAL A 121 -9.88 4.72 -3.05
C VAL A 121 -11.31 4.28 -3.28
N GLN A 122 -12.30 5.17 -3.08
CA GLN A 122 -13.71 4.88 -3.37
C GLN A 122 -13.93 4.65 -4.87
N GLN A 123 -13.36 5.51 -5.72
CA GLN A 123 -13.41 5.35 -7.17
C GLN A 123 -12.69 4.07 -7.61
N HIS A 124 -11.51 3.78 -7.06
CA HIS A 124 -10.79 2.54 -7.35
C HIS A 124 -11.60 1.29 -6.93
N CYS A 125 -12.21 1.28 -5.73
CA CYS A 125 -13.05 0.16 -5.30
C CYS A 125 -14.24 -0.05 -6.25
N THR A 126 -14.87 1.04 -6.69
CA THR A 126 -15.96 1.00 -7.67
C THR A 126 -15.49 0.42 -9.00
N ARG A 127 -14.38 0.92 -9.54
CA ARG A 127 -13.80 0.46 -10.81
C ARG A 127 -13.37 -1.01 -10.80
N THR A 128 -12.90 -1.50 -9.65
CA THR A 128 -12.41 -2.89 -9.49
C THR A 128 -13.46 -3.86 -8.94
N GLY A 129 -14.71 -3.41 -8.75
CA GLY A 129 -15.80 -4.25 -8.24
C GLY A 129 -15.65 -4.67 -6.77
N ILE A 130 -14.84 -3.95 -6.00
CA ILE A 130 -14.65 -4.19 -4.57
C ILE A 130 -15.82 -3.56 -3.81
N ASP A 131 -16.72 -4.41 -3.31
CA ASP A 131 -17.81 -3.98 -2.43
C ASP A 131 -17.28 -3.67 -1.02
N ALA A 132 -17.08 -2.39 -0.73
CA ALA A 132 -16.56 -1.92 0.54
C ALA A 132 -17.15 -0.58 1.00
N VAL A 133 -17.05 -0.32 2.30
CA VAL A 133 -17.13 1.03 2.89
C VAL A 133 -15.72 1.53 3.10
N CYS A 134 -15.41 2.70 2.55
CA CYS A 134 -14.12 3.35 2.73
C CYS A 134 -14.28 4.55 3.69
N THR A 135 -13.34 4.70 4.62
CA THR A 135 -13.26 5.84 5.54
C THR A 135 -11.81 6.30 5.67
N ILE A 136 -11.56 7.59 5.85
CA ILE A 136 -10.20 8.12 6.05
C ILE A 136 -9.92 8.37 7.54
N ASP A 137 -8.72 8.00 7.98
CA ASP A 137 -8.11 8.44 9.22
C ASP A 137 -7.12 9.56 8.87
N GLU A 138 -7.51 10.80 9.13
CA GLU A 138 -6.70 11.99 8.82
C GLU A 138 -5.42 12.07 9.65
N LYS A 139 -5.44 11.53 10.89
CA LYS A 139 -4.28 11.55 11.77
C LYS A 139 -3.19 10.61 11.25
N MET A 140 -3.59 9.42 10.82
CA MET A 140 -2.67 8.43 10.27
C MET A 140 -2.43 8.60 8.77
N ARG A 141 -3.21 9.46 8.10
CA ARG A 141 -3.26 9.61 6.63
C ARG A 141 -3.42 8.27 5.93
N THR A 142 -4.44 7.52 6.33
CA THR A 142 -4.75 6.22 5.72
C THR A 142 -6.24 6.06 5.44
N VAL A 143 -6.57 5.38 4.36
CA VAL A 143 -7.93 4.92 4.07
C VAL A 143 -8.10 3.51 4.61
N ARG A 144 -9.15 3.33 5.41
CA ARG A 144 -9.64 2.03 5.85
C ARG A 144 -10.67 1.53 4.84
N VAL A 145 -10.39 0.41 4.21
CA VAL A 145 -11.32 -0.28 3.29
C VAL A 145 -11.96 -1.46 4.01
N LYS A 146 -13.23 -1.32 4.41
CA LYS A 146 -14.00 -2.38 5.06
C LYS A 146 -14.90 -3.06 4.03
N ARG A 147 -14.46 -4.22 3.52
CA ARG A 147 -15.25 -5.02 2.56
C ARG A 147 -16.55 -5.53 3.20
N ARG A 148 -17.62 -5.53 2.43
CA ARG A 148 -18.89 -6.15 2.82
C ARG A 148 -18.82 -7.65 2.52
N LEU A 149 -19.28 -8.45 3.48
CA LEU A 149 -19.38 -9.89 3.30
C LEU A 149 -20.64 -10.20 2.49
N ARG A 150 -20.49 -10.92 1.37
CA ARG A 150 -21.63 -11.38 0.55
C ARG A 150 -22.22 -12.71 1.05
N SER A 151 -21.42 -13.45 1.79
CA SER A 151 -21.80 -14.68 2.47
C SER A 151 -21.07 -14.73 3.81
N GLN A 152 -21.42 -15.70 4.64
CA GLN A 152 -20.70 -15.99 5.86
C GLN A 152 -19.88 -17.27 5.65
N PRO A 153 -18.73 -17.23 4.94
CA PRO A 153 -17.92 -18.43 4.71
C PRO A 153 -17.36 -18.98 6.01
N LYS A 154 -17.20 -20.30 6.12
CA LYS A 154 -16.47 -20.87 7.25
C LYS A 154 -15.01 -20.42 7.17
N ILE A 155 -14.46 -19.91 8.27
CA ILE A 155 -13.06 -19.54 8.36
C ILE A 155 -12.28 -20.58 9.17
N SER A 156 -10.97 -20.61 9.02
CA SER A 156 -10.08 -21.38 9.88
C SER A 156 -9.02 -20.43 10.44
N VAL A 157 -8.79 -20.54 11.74
CA VAL A 157 -7.82 -19.70 12.44
C VAL A 157 -6.59 -20.54 12.75
N ILE A 158 -5.45 -20.13 12.20
CA ILE A 158 -4.17 -20.78 12.46
C ILE A 158 -3.46 -20.01 13.56
N VAL A 159 -3.25 -20.67 14.70
CA VAL A 159 -2.51 -20.12 15.84
C VAL A 159 -1.16 -20.84 15.93
N PRO A 160 -0.09 -20.33 15.30
CA PRO A 160 1.23 -20.94 15.42
C PRO A 160 1.72 -20.75 16.86
N THR A 161 1.88 -21.85 17.59
CA THR A 161 2.35 -21.82 18.98
C THR A 161 3.43 -22.89 19.22
N ARG A 162 4.31 -22.63 20.20
CA ARG A 162 5.25 -23.61 20.74
C ARG A 162 4.93 -23.97 22.20
N GLY A 163 3.68 -23.76 22.64
CA GLY A 163 3.26 -24.03 24.02
C GLY A 163 3.75 -23.00 25.04
N THR A 164 4.14 -21.81 24.58
CA THR A 164 4.69 -20.75 25.43
C THR A 164 3.67 -20.25 26.45
N THR A 165 4.12 -20.14 27.69
CA THR A 165 3.40 -19.50 28.81
C THR A 165 3.95 -18.11 29.05
N GLU A 166 3.06 -17.15 29.32
CA GLU A 166 3.45 -15.77 29.63
C GLU A 166 2.56 -15.16 30.72
N ASN A 167 3.09 -14.10 31.35
CA ASN A 167 2.33 -13.31 32.31
C ASN A 167 1.48 -12.24 31.58
N LEU A 168 0.18 -12.47 31.47
CA LEU A 168 -0.77 -11.48 30.95
C LEU A 168 -1.64 -10.93 32.08
N LYS A 169 -1.55 -9.62 32.33
CA LYS A 169 -2.32 -8.91 33.38
C LYS A 169 -2.21 -9.58 34.76
N GLY A 170 -1.02 -10.09 35.11
CA GLY A 170 -0.76 -10.74 36.39
C GLY A 170 -1.13 -12.22 36.46
N ASN A 171 -1.66 -12.82 35.40
CA ASN A 171 -1.97 -14.24 35.33
C ASN A 171 -1.01 -14.97 34.39
N GLN A 172 -0.47 -16.10 34.84
CA GLN A 172 0.24 -17.04 33.97
C GLN A 172 -0.75 -17.73 33.04
N VAL A 173 -0.57 -17.58 31.74
CA VAL A 173 -1.46 -18.17 30.73
C VAL A 173 -0.67 -18.85 29.62
N VAL A 174 -1.20 -19.98 29.13
CA VAL A 174 -0.75 -20.56 27.87
C VAL A 174 -1.28 -19.68 26.73
N LEU A 175 -0.38 -19.07 25.96
CA LEU A 175 -0.75 -18.05 24.96
C LEU A 175 -1.74 -18.57 23.92
N ALA A 176 -1.60 -19.82 23.49
CA ALA A 176 -2.51 -20.43 22.51
C ALA A 176 -3.93 -20.61 23.07
N ALA A 177 -4.06 -21.17 24.28
CA ALA A 177 -5.35 -21.33 24.93
C ALA A 177 -6.02 -19.99 25.19
N HIS A 178 -5.24 -18.99 25.63
CA HIS A 178 -5.73 -17.63 25.83
C HIS A 178 -6.21 -16.99 24.50
N ALA A 179 -5.47 -17.16 23.40
CA ALA A 179 -5.86 -16.66 22.09
C ALA A 179 -7.17 -17.29 21.60
N ILE A 180 -7.31 -18.62 21.71
CA ILE A 180 -8.54 -19.36 21.35
C ILE A 180 -9.71 -18.85 22.17
N LYS A 181 -9.55 -18.76 23.50
CA LYS A 181 -10.60 -18.26 24.40
C LYS A 181 -11.02 -16.84 24.04
N THR A 182 -10.05 -15.94 23.84
CA THR A 182 -10.32 -14.54 23.48
C THR A 182 -11.07 -14.45 22.14
N LEU A 183 -10.72 -15.31 21.17
CA LEU A 183 -11.38 -15.35 19.88
C LEU A 183 -12.84 -15.80 20.00
N ILE A 184 -13.11 -16.87 20.76
CA ILE A 184 -14.47 -17.33 21.01
C ILE A 184 -15.29 -16.25 21.74
N ASP A 185 -14.71 -15.64 22.77
CA ASP A 185 -15.42 -14.70 23.64
C ASP A 185 -15.70 -13.35 22.96
N ASN A 186 -14.86 -12.89 22.03
CA ASN A 186 -14.90 -11.51 21.49
C ASN A 186 -15.12 -11.41 19.97
N SER A 187 -15.08 -12.51 19.23
CA SER A 187 -15.24 -12.44 17.77
C SER A 187 -16.66 -11.98 17.41
N THR A 188 -16.76 -10.97 16.55
CA THR A 188 -18.03 -10.61 15.90
C THR A 188 -18.37 -11.51 14.71
N TYR A 189 -17.49 -12.48 14.41
CA TYR A 189 -17.65 -13.46 13.34
C TYR A 189 -17.69 -14.88 13.93
N GLN A 190 -18.84 -15.54 13.80
CA GLN A 190 -19.13 -16.80 14.52
C GLN A 190 -19.06 -18.06 13.65
N ASN A 191 -18.71 -17.94 12.36
CA ASN A 191 -18.61 -19.10 11.47
C ASN A 191 -17.15 -19.57 11.31
N PHE A 192 -16.59 -20.14 12.36
CA PHE A 192 -15.24 -20.73 12.39
C PHE A 192 -15.28 -22.19 12.85
#